data_AF-A0A436R7L1-F1
#
_entry.id   AF-A0A436R7L1-F1
#
_cell.length_a   1.000
_cell.length_b   1.000
_cell.length_c   1.000
_cell.angle_alpha   90.00
_cell.angle_beta   90.00
_cell.angle_gamma   90.00
#
_symmetry.space_group_name_H-M   'P 1'
#
loop_
_entity.id
_entity.type
_entity.pdbx_description
1 polymer ?
#
loop_
_entity_poly.entity_id
_entity_poly.type
_entity_poly.pdbx_seq_one_letter_code
_entity_poly.pdbx_strand_id
1 'polypeptide(L)' 'VLDRGRVCWTGPTDRIAPELGVVSVAEAFALLTGSP' A
#
# COMPACT_ATOMS: atom_id res chain seq x y z
N VAL A 1 0.94 1.03 5.90
CA VAL A 1 0.54 2.30 5.26
C VAL A 1 -0.43 3.04 6.16
N LEU A 2 -0.06 4.26 6.54
CA LEU A 2 -0.89 5.16 7.35
C LEU A 2 -1.24 6.36 6.48
N ASP A 3 -2.53 6.65 6.30
CA ASP A 3 -3.00 7.81 5.58
C ASP A 3 -4.03 8.56 6.43
N ARG A 4 -3.84 9.86 6.63
CA ARG A 4 -4.75 10.75 7.38
C ARG A 4 -5.21 10.19 8.74
N GLY A 5 -4.30 9.54 9.46
CA GLY A 5 -4.58 8.94 10.77
C GLY A 5 -5.33 7.59 10.71
N ARG A 6 -5.59 7.06 9.52
CA ARG A 6 -6.16 5.72 9.31
C ARG A 6 -5.07 4.75 8.87
N VAL A 7 -5.09 3.56 9.43
CA VAL A 7 -4.28 2.44 8.95
C VAL A 7 -4.95 1.83 7.73
N CYS A 8 -4.34 1.99 6.55
CA CYS A 8 -4.84 1.43 5.30
C CYS A 8 -4.33 0.01 5.05
N TRP A 9 -3.14 -0.34 5.57
CA TRP A 9 -2.56 -1.67 5.46
C TRP A 9 -1.44 -1.88 6.49
N THR A 10 -1.23 -3.12 6.94
CA THR A 10 -0.14 -3.50 7.85
C THR A 10 0.46 -4.85 7.48
N GLY A 11 1.78 -4.94 7.50
CA GLY A 11 2.49 -6.19 7.25
C GLY A 11 3.92 -5.94 6.74
N PRO A 12 4.63 -7.02 6.38
CA PRO A 12 5.97 -6.94 5.78
C PRO A 12 5.96 -6.24 4.42
N THR A 13 6.85 -5.27 4.20
CA THR A 13 6.87 -4.45 2.96
C THR A 13 7.00 -5.27 1.68
N ASP A 14 7.65 -6.43 1.71
CA ASP A 14 7.77 -7.37 0.59
C ASP A 14 6.42 -8.02 0.20
N ARG A 15 5.44 -8.01 1.09
CA ARG A 15 4.10 -8.59 0.85
C ARG A 15 3.07 -7.61 0.31
N ILE A 16 3.27 -6.30 0.51
CA ILE A 16 2.25 -5.31 0.17
C ILE A 16 1.88 -5.30 -1.33
N ALA A 17 2.88 -5.44 -2.20
CA ALA A 17 2.68 -5.46 -3.65
C ALA A 17 1.98 -6.74 -4.13
N PRO A 18 2.46 -7.96 -3.81
CA PRO A 18 1.78 -9.19 -4.23
C PRO A 18 0.40 -9.37 -3.61
N GLU A 19 0.15 -8.95 -2.37
CA GLU A 19 -1.17 -9.03 -1.74
C GLU A 19 -2.20 -8.10 -2.42
N LEU A 20 -1.75 -6.98 -2.98
CA LEU A 20 -2.59 -6.01 -3.68
C LEU A 20 -2.61 -6.20 -5.20
N GLY A 21 -1.88 -7.19 -5.73
CA GLY A 21 -1.84 -7.50 -7.16
C GLY A 21 -1.13 -6.44 -8.03
N VAL A 22 -0.19 -5.69 -7.45
CA VAL A 22 0.56 -4.60 -8.12
C VAL A 22 2.04 -4.95 -8.25
N VAL A 23 2.77 -4.26 -9.12
CA VAL A 23 4.17 -4.62 -9.45
C VAL A 23 5.20 -3.93 -8.56
N SER A 24 4.80 -2.92 -7.79
CA SER A 24 5.71 -2.18 -6.91
C SER A 24 5.07 -1.71 -5.61
N VAL A 25 5.91 -1.45 -4.60
CA VAL A 25 5.48 -0.85 -3.33
C VAL A 25 4.89 0.56 -3.54
N ALA A 26 5.41 1.31 -4.52
CA ALA A 26 4.92 2.64 -4.85
C ALA A 26 3.47 2.59 -5.38
N GLU A 27 3.19 1.68 -6.32
CA GLU A 27 1.81 1.44 -6.79
C GLU A 27 0.89 0.99 -5.65
N ALA A 28 1.39 0.12 -4.76
CA ALA A 28 0.64 -0.34 -3.60
C ALA A 28 0.29 0.82 -2.65
N PHE A 29 1.22 1.75 -2.45
CA PHE A 29 1.00 2.96 -1.65
C PHE A 29 -0.03 3.87 -2.33
N ALA A 30 0.14 4.17 -3.61
CA ALA A 30 -0.78 4.97 -4.42
C ALA A 30 -2.23 4.42 -4.37
N LEU A 31 -2.38 3.10 -4.53
CA LEU A 31 -3.67 2.40 -4.44
C LEU A 31 -4.33 2.56 -3.06
N LEU A 32 -3.55 2.45 -1.98
CA LEU A 32 -4.05 2.49 -0.61
C LEU A 32 -4.35 3.91 -0.09
N THR A 33 -3.70 4.94 -0.64
CA THR A 33 -3.89 6.34 -0.22
C THR A 33 -4.66 7.19 -1.22
N GLY A 34 -5.02 6.62 -2.39
CA GLY A 34 -5.66 7.36 -3.48
C GLY A 34 -4.77 8.48 -4.04
N SER A 35 -3.46 8.37 -3.84
CA SER A 35 -2.47 9.32 -4.38
C SER A 35 -2.01 8.84 -5.75
N PRO A 36 -1.92 9.71 -6.77
CA PRO A 36 -1.41 9.33 -8.09
C PRO A 36 0.08 8.97 -8.07
#